data_AF-A0A4P9XZC7-F1
#
_entry.id   AF-A0A4P9XZC7-F1
#
_cell.length_a   1.000
_cell.length_b   1.000
_cell.length_c   1.000
_cell.angle_alpha   90.00
_cell.angle_beta   90.00
_cell.angle_gamma   90.00
#
_symmetry.space_group_name_H-M   'P 1'
#
loop_
_entity.id
_entity.type
_entity.pdbx_description
1 polymer ?
#
loop_
_entity_poly.entity_id
_entity_poly.type
_entity_poly.pdbx_seq_one_letter_code
_entity_poly.pdbx_strand_id
1 'polypeptide(L)'
;LILVRDTKQYSFGAFTLTDWERKPDFYGESDAFLFTLQPKLRIYKDQGYNENRQYLNYDSKTLPNGLGMGGQLEFFGLWLEQGLEKGQSRAEPLSSTFGSPCLASGQEFSIRDIEAWCVRESDRERVDPRVGTAAELNPDAVGLLEMSGRRMYGKEV
;
A
#
# COMPACT_ATOMS: atom_id res chain seq x y z
N LEU A 1 4.06 -1.11 2.78
CA LEU A 1 4.37 -2.55 2.59
C LEU A 1 3.09 -3.26 2.16
N ILE A 2 3.13 -4.00 1.07
CA ILE A 2 2.01 -4.82 0.58
C ILE A 2 2.47 -6.27 0.58
N LEU A 3 1.66 -7.15 1.16
CA LEU A 3 1.82 -8.59 1.15
C LEU A 3 0.64 -9.23 0.43
N VAL A 4 0.94 -10.19 -0.43
CA VAL A 4 -0.04 -10.92 -1.22
C VAL A 4 0.21 -12.41 -1.02
N ARG A 5 -0.86 -13.16 -0.78
CA ARG A 5 -0.86 -14.61 -0.86
C ARG A 5 -1.79 -15.04 -1.98
N ASP A 6 -1.30 -15.85 -2.90
CA ASP A 6 -2.15 -16.44 -3.94
C ASP A 6 -2.84 -17.73 -3.47
N THR A 7 -3.81 -18.22 -4.24
CA THR A 7 -4.57 -19.44 -3.92
C THR A 7 -3.73 -20.72 -3.93
N LYS A 8 -2.50 -20.68 -4.49
CA LYS A 8 -1.52 -21.77 -4.46
C LYS A 8 -0.48 -21.58 -3.35
N GLN A 9 -0.77 -20.71 -2.37
CA GLN A 9 0.03 -20.46 -1.18
C GLN A 9 1.40 -19.80 -1.43
N TYR A 10 1.66 -19.28 -2.64
CA TYR A 10 2.83 -18.42 -2.86
C TYR A 10 2.58 -17.11 -2.14
N SER A 11 3.60 -16.62 -1.43
CA SER A 11 3.53 -15.38 -0.67
C SER A 11 4.64 -14.47 -1.14
N PHE A 12 4.28 -13.26 -1.54
CA PHE A 12 5.15 -12.28 -2.17
C PHE A 12 4.58 -10.88 -1.93
N GLY A 13 5.25 -9.85 -2.43
CA GLY A 13 4.75 -8.51 -2.25
C GLY A 13 5.73 -7.45 -2.68
N ALA A 14 5.46 -6.25 -2.17
CA ALA A 14 6.24 -5.08 -2.50
C ALA A 14 6.37 -4.10 -1.35
N PHE A 15 7.47 -3.37 -1.36
CA PHE A 15 7.74 -2.28 -0.45
C PHE A 15 7.94 -0.99 -1.23
N THR A 16 7.39 0.10 -0.70
CA THR A 16 7.51 1.45 -1.24
C THR A 16 7.75 2.42 -0.08
N LEU A 17 8.61 3.43 -0.32
CA LEU A 17 8.77 4.57 0.59
C LEU A 17 7.78 5.69 0.28
N THR A 18 7.51 5.91 -1.01
CA THR A 18 6.52 6.89 -1.47
C THR A 18 5.12 6.41 -1.15
N ASP A 19 4.26 7.37 -0.82
CA ASP A 19 2.83 7.10 -0.65
C ASP A 19 2.16 6.70 -1.94
N TRP A 20 1.16 5.83 -1.78
CA TRP A 20 0.28 5.44 -2.86
C TRP A 20 -0.64 6.61 -3.22
N GLU A 21 -0.35 7.24 -4.35
CA GLU A 21 -1.11 8.33 -4.93
C GLU A 21 -1.73 7.89 -6.27
N ARG A 22 -2.96 8.33 -6.53
CA ARG A 22 -3.58 8.14 -7.84
C ARG A 22 -2.83 8.99 -8.86
N LYS A 23 -2.18 8.35 -9.83
CA LYS A 23 -1.49 9.03 -10.94
C LYS A 23 -1.77 8.34 -12.27
N PRO A 24 -1.81 9.10 -13.38
CA PRO A 24 -1.97 8.52 -14.71
C PRO A 24 -0.69 7.83 -15.21
N ASP A 25 0.44 8.01 -14.52
CA ASP A 25 1.76 7.53 -14.92
C ASP A 25 2.51 6.91 -13.72
N PHE A 26 3.61 6.23 -14.01
CA PHE A 26 4.49 5.67 -12.99
C PHE A 26 5.18 6.75 -12.16
N TYR A 27 5.49 6.41 -10.91
CA TYR A 27 6.21 7.26 -9.97
C TYR A 27 6.97 6.42 -8.94
N GLY A 28 7.62 7.09 -7.99
CA GLY A 28 8.19 6.48 -6.79
C GLY A 28 9.71 6.54 -6.71
N GLU A 29 10.22 6.27 -5.51
CA GLU A 29 11.66 6.28 -5.19
C GLU A 29 12.35 4.94 -5.45
N SER A 30 13.65 4.97 -5.76
CA SER A 30 14.48 3.79 -6.08
C SER A 30 14.69 2.82 -4.93
N ASP A 31 14.36 3.21 -3.70
CA ASP A 31 14.33 2.31 -2.53
C ASP A 31 13.16 1.33 -2.56
N ALA A 32 12.21 1.48 -3.49
CA ALA A 32 11.16 0.50 -3.71
C ALA A 32 11.74 -0.86 -4.13
N PHE A 33 11.12 -1.95 -3.69
CA PHE A 33 11.54 -3.30 -4.07
C PHE A 33 10.37 -4.29 -4.09
N LEU A 34 10.52 -5.33 -4.89
CA LEU A 34 9.66 -6.51 -4.87
C LEU A 34 10.30 -7.60 -4.02
N PHE A 35 9.50 -8.51 -3.45
CA PHE A 35 10.03 -9.63 -2.70
C PHE A 35 9.15 -10.88 -2.83
N THR A 36 9.75 -12.05 -2.62
CA THR A 36 9.06 -13.31 -2.39
C THR A 36 9.35 -13.78 -0.97
N LEU A 37 8.42 -14.51 -0.37
CA LEU A 37 8.56 -15.18 0.93
C LEU A 37 8.50 -16.70 0.76
N GLN A 38 7.46 -17.20 0.08
CA GLN A 38 7.22 -18.62 -0.20
C GLN A 38 7.17 -18.84 -1.72
N PRO A 39 7.83 -19.86 -2.28
CA PRO A 39 8.57 -20.95 -1.62
C PRO A 39 9.97 -20.58 -1.13
N LYS A 40 10.50 -19.42 -1.54
CA LYS A 40 11.83 -18.98 -1.16
C LYS A 40 11.86 -17.48 -0.95
N LEU A 41 12.46 -17.06 0.16
CA LEU A 41 12.66 -15.66 0.46
C LEU A 41 13.71 -15.03 -0.47
N ARG A 42 13.33 -13.95 -1.16
CA ARG A 42 14.23 -13.14 -2.00
C ARG A 42 13.75 -11.70 -2.06
N ILE A 43 14.68 -10.76 -2.24
CA ILE A 43 14.43 -9.32 -2.39
C ILE A 43 14.97 -8.89 -3.76
N TYR A 44 14.18 -8.11 -4.49
CA TYR A 44 14.45 -7.63 -5.85
C TYR A 44 14.40 -6.10 -5.86
N LYS A 45 15.58 -5.48 -5.79
CA LYS A 45 15.73 -4.02 -5.75
C LYS A 45 15.65 -3.41 -7.14
N ASP A 46 15.31 -2.13 -7.18
CA ASP A 46 15.37 -1.32 -8.41
C ASP A 46 16.76 -1.47 -9.06
N GLN A 47 16.77 -1.74 -10.36
CA GLN A 47 17.97 -1.89 -11.19
C GLN A 47 18.45 -0.54 -11.75
N GLY A 48 17.63 0.52 -11.66
CA GLY A 48 17.94 1.85 -12.17
C GLY A 48 17.84 2.00 -13.69
N TYR A 49 17.29 1.02 -14.41
CA TYR A 49 17.10 1.09 -15.86
C TYR A 49 15.97 2.03 -16.30
N ASN A 50 14.97 2.23 -15.43
CA ASN A 50 13.82 3.10 -15.66
C ASN A 50 13.25 3.57 -14.31
N GLU A 51 12.20 4.38 -14.35
CA GLU A 51 11.55 4.96 -13.17
C GLU A 51 10.16 4.36 -12.89
N ASN A 52 9.85 3.20 -13.49
CA ASN A 52 8.51 2.59 -13.49
C ASN A 52 8.22 1.82 -12.19
N ARG A 53 8.39 2.46 -11.03
CA ARG A 53 8.45 1.75 -9.73
C ARG A 53 7.09 1.49 -9.13
N GLN A 54 6.20 2.48 -9.14
CA GLN A 54 4.86 2.43 -8.56
C GLN A 54 3.85 2.99 -9.56
N TYR A 55 2.69 2.35 -9.62
CA TYR A 55 1.55 2.79 -10.39
C TYR A 55 0.29 2.53 -9.56
N LEU A 56 -0.55 3.54 -9.39
CA LEU A 56 -1.87 3.36 -8.81
C LEU A 56 -2.85 4.23 -9.58
N ASN A 57 -3.87 3.59 -10.09
CA ASN A 57 -4.95 4.28 -10.75
C ASN A 57 -6.28 3.56 -10.51
N TYR A 58 -7.35 4.33 -10.51
CA TYR A 58 -8.72 3.85 -10.35
C TYR A 58 -9.68 4.87 -10.97
N ASP A 59 -10.90 4.41 -11.26
CA ASP A 59 -11.96 5.19 -11.91
C ASP A 59 -11.52 5.87 -13.23
N SER A 60 -10.55 5.28 -13.93
CA SER A 60 -10.13 5.69 -15.26
C SER A 60 -10.84 4.86 -16.33
N LYS A 61 -11.16 5.50 -17.46
CA LYS A 61 -11.76 4.82 -18.64
C LYS A 61 -10.72 4.38 -19.67
N THR A 62 -9.53 4.97 -19.65
CA THR A 62 -8.52 4.85 -20.71
C THR A 62 -7.24 4.19 -20.25
N LEU A 63 -7.01 4.12 -18.94
CA LEU A 63 -5.81 3.57 -18.33
C LEU A 63 -6.17 2.42 -17.39
N PRO A 64 -5.25 1.46 -17.16
CA PRO A 64 -5.49 0.33 -16.28
C PRO A 64 -5.88 0.78 -14.87
N ASN A 65 -6.88 0.14 -14.27
CA ASN A 65 -7.29 0.42 -12.90
C ASN A 65 -6.79 -0.71 -11.98
N GLY A 66 -6.00 -0.34 -11.00
CA GLY A 66 -5.32 -1.26 -10.11
C GLY A 66 -4.02 -0.67 -9.58
N LEU A 67 -3.23 -1.53 -8.97
CA LEU A 67 -1.96 -1.23 -8.36
C LEU A 67 -0.86 -2.04 -9.06
N GLY A 68 0.16 -1.35 -9.53
CA GLY A 68 1.26 -1.93 -10.28
C GLY A 68 2.62 -1.52 -9.74
N MET A 69 3.60 -2.40 -9.88
CA MET A 69 5.00 -2.10 -9.61
C MET A 69 5.92 -2.76 -10.64
N GLY A 70 6.82 -1.95 -11.21
CA GLY A 70 7.85 -2.41 -12.13
C GLY A 70 7.31 -2.77 -13.50
N GLY A 71 8.19 -2.75 -14.51
CA GLY A 71 7.84 -3.10 -15.88
C GLY A 71 7.21 -1.94 -16.64
N GLN A 72 6.09 -2.18 -17.31
CA GLN A 72 5.34 -1.20 -18.09
C GLN A 72 3.84 -1.50 -18.01
N LEU A 73 2.99 -0.59 -18.51
CA LEU A 73 1.55 -0.83 -18.58
C LEU A 73 1.27 -2.18 -19.28
N GLU A 74 0.30 -2.94 -18.76
CA GLU A 74 -0.04 -4.31 -19.17
C GLU A 74 1.03 -5.40 -18.92
N PHE A 75 2.26 -5.04 -18.52
CA PHE A 75 3.37 -5.96 -18.28
C PHE A 75 4.13 -5.57 -17.00
N PHE A 76 3.41 -5.60 -15.88
CA PHE A 76 3.99 -5.25 -14.60
C PHE A 76 4.74 -6.42 -13.96
N GLY A 77 5.81 -6.09 -13.21
CA GLY A 77 6.49 -7.07 -12.36
C GLY A 77 5.57 -7.63 -11.26
N LEU A 78 4.72 -6.76 -10.71
CA LEU A 78 3.58 -7.10 -9.87
C LEU A 78 2.40 -6.19 -10.22
N TRP A 79 1.24 -6.77 -10.53
CA TRP A 79 -0.02 -6.09 -10.77
C TRP A 79 -1.11 -6.71 -9.92
N LEU A 80 -1.95 -5.87 -9.32
CA LEU A 80 -3.16 -6.23 -8.62
C LEU A 80 -4.30 -5.44 -9.26
N GLU A 81 -5.31 -6.14 -9.75
CA GLU A 81 -6.44 -5.47 -10.40
C GLU A 81 -7.30 -4.70 -9.37
N GLN A 82 -8.12 -3.75 -9.83
CA GLN A 82 -8.98 -2.94 -8.96
C GLN A 82 -9.88 -3.76 -8.02
N GLY A 83 -10.35 -4.94 -8.45
CA GLY A 83 -11.19 -5.83 -7.63
C GLY A 83 -10.43 -6.60 -6.56
N LEU A 84 -9.09 -6.60 -6.59
CA LEU A 84 -8.22 -7.35 -5.69
C LEU A 84 -8.51 -8.87 -5.66
N GLU A 85 -9.10 -9.42 -6.72
CA GLU A 85 -9.38 -10.85 -6.87
C GLU A 85 -8.28 -11.57 -7.66
N LYS A 86 -7.71 -10.88 -8.65
CA LYS A 86 -6.62 -11.38 -9.50
C LYS A 86 -5.47 -10.40 -9.57
N GLY A 87 -4.32 -10.95 -9.95
CA GLY A 87 -3.13 -10.19 -10.23
C GLY A 87 -2.27 -10.83 -11.30
N GLN A 88 -1.23 -10.11 -11.69
CA GLN A 88 -0.26 -10.57 -12.67
C GLN A 88 1.16 -10.33 -12.15
N SER A 89 2.07 -11.21 -12.54
CA SER A 89 3.51 -11.04 -12.31
C SER A 89 4.24 -11.40 -13.60
N ARG A 90 4.28 -10.44 -14.52
CA ARG A 90 4.79 -10.62 -15.87
C ARG A 90 6.26 -10.21 -15.90
N ALA A 91 7.13 -11.21 -16.03
CA ALA A 91 8.56 -11.06 -16.18
C ALA A 91 9.05 -12.08 -17.22
N GLU A 92 9.56 -11.62 -18.36
CA GLU A 92 10.17 -12.48 -19.37
C GLU A 92 11.50 -11.90 -19.88
N PRO A 93 12.66 -12.49 -19.54
CA PRO A 93 12.88 -13.46 -18.46
C PRO A 93 12.82 -12.83 -17.06
N LEU A 94 13.06 -11.52 -16.96
CA LEU A 94 13.07 -10.74 -15.72
C LEU A 94 12.40 -9.39 -15.97
N SER A 95 11.78 -8.82 -14.93
CA SER A 95 11.27 -7.45 -14.98
C SER A 95 12.40 -6.45 -15.24
N SER A 96 12.19 -5.50 -16.15
CA SER A 96 13.18 -4.47 -16.48
C SER A 96 13.48 -3.50 -15.33
N THR A 97 12.52 -3.28 -14.42
CA THR A 97 12.68 -2.34 -13.30
C THR A 97 13.36 -3.00 -12.11
N PHE A 98 12.91 -4.20 -11.69
CA PHE A 98 13.38 -4.82 -10.44
C PHE A 98 14.27 -6.04 -10.66
N GLY A 99 14.48 -6.49 -11.90
CA GLY A 99 15.19 -7.73 -12.18
C GLY A 99 14.53 -8.97 -11.54
N SER A 100 13.25 -8.89 -11.20
CA SER A 100 12.51 -9.97 -10.57
C SER A 100 12.00 -10.97 -11.61
N PRO A 101 11.98 -12.28 -11.31
CA PRO A 101 11.20 -13.25 -12.07
C PRO A 101 9.71 -13.11 -11.73
N CYS A 102 8.88 -14.01 -12.26
CA CYS A 102 7.52 -14.21 -11.77
C CYS A 102 7.55 -14.47 -10.25
N LEU A 103 6.86 -13.63 -9.48
CA LEU A 103 6.82 -13.68 -8.01
C LEU A 103 5.78 -14.70 -7.50
N ALA A 104 4.68 -14.82 -8.23
CA ALA A 104 3.54 -15.66 -7.89
C ALA A 104 3.70 -17.08 -8.41
N SER A 105 2.68 -17.92 -8.18
CA SER A 105 2.64 -19.28 -8.73
C SER A 105 2.53 -19.36 -10.25
N GLY A 106 2.25 -18.24 -10.93
CA GLY A 106 2.22 -18.09 -12.38
C GLY A 106 2.12 -16.61 -12.78
N GLN A 107 2.24 -16.32 -14.08
CA GLN A 107 2.17 -14.94 -14.59
C GLN A 107 0.82 -14.28 -14.32
N GLU A 108 -0.24 -15.08 -14.18
CA GLU A 108 -1.57 -14.67 -13.73
C GLU A 108 -1.93 -15.53 -12.51
N PHE A 109 -2.52 -14.91 -11.49
CA PHE A 109 -2.85 -15.58 -10.24
C PHE A 109 -4.14 -15.04 -9.62
N SER A 110 -4.80 -15.88 -8.83
CA SER A 110 -5.91 -15.47 -7.98
C SER A 110 -5.41 -15.16 -6.57
N ILE A 111 -5.85 -14.03 -6.04
CA ILE A 111 -5.48 -13.54 -4.72
C ILE A 111 -6.34 -14.28 -3.68
N ARG A 112 -5.69 -14.76 -2.62
CA ARG A 112 -6.36 -15.34 -1.46
C ARG A 112 -6.43 -14.31 -0.33
N ASP A 113 -5.28 -13.75 0.02
CA ASP A 113 -5.13 -12.79 1.10
C ASP A 113 -4.31 -11.60 0.60
N ILE A 114 -4.68 -10.39 1.01
CA ILE A 114 -3.88 -9.17 0.82
C ILE A 114 -3.79 -8.40 2.14
N GLU A 115 -2.59 -7.97 2.48
CA GLU A 115 -2.35 -7.13 3.66
C GLU A 115 -1.55 -5.90 3.25
N ALA A 116 -1.96 -4.74 3.76
CA ALA A 116 -1.27 -3.48 3.55
C ALA A 116 -0.88 -2.89 4.90
N TRP A 117 0.40 -2.62 5.06
CA TRP A 117 1.00 -2.13 6.30
C TRP A 117 1.72 -0.80 6.06
N CYS A 118 1.39 0.19 6.88
CA CYS A 118 2.16 1.43 7.00
C CYS A 118 3.32 1.17 7.96
N VAL A 119 4.56 1.38 7.50
CA VAL A 119 5.78 1.08 8.28
C VAL A 119 6.38 2.35 8.90
N ARG A 120 5.82 3.52 8.59
CA ARG A 120 6.18 4.79 9.22
C ARG A 120 5.24 5.09 10.38
N GLU A 121 5.75 5.83 11.37
CA GLU A 121 4.90 6.41 12.41
C GLU A 121 3.80 7.24 11.75
N SER A 122 2.56 7.01 12.18
CA SER A 122 1.45 7.79 11.68
C SER A 122 1.39 9.12 12.42
N ASP A 123 1.17 10.23 11.71
CA ASP A 123 0.91 11.52 12.39
C ASP A 123 -0.35 11.46 13.28
N ARG A 124 -1.20 10.43 13.10
CA ARG A 124 -2.36 10.16 13.97
C ARG A 124 -1.97 9.75 15.39
N GLU A 125 -0.78 9.17 15.58
CA GLU A 125 -0.25 8.83 16.90
C GLU A 125 0.47 10.00 17.55
N ARG A 126 0.72 11.08 16.81
CA ARG A 126 1.20 12.36 17.35
C ARG A 126 0.04 13.17 17.93
N VAL A 127 -0.64 12.61 18.93
CA VAL A 127 -1.32 13.46 19.90
C VAL A 127 -0.21 14.22 20.62
N ASP A 128 0.00 15.50 20.28
CA ASP A 128 0.92 16.33 21.05
C ASP A 128 0.39 16.37 22.50
N PRO A 129 1.11 15.83 23.50
CA PRO A 129 0.62 15.82 24.87
C PRO A 129 0.47 17.24 25.47
N ARG A 130 0.95 18.28 24.77
CA ARG A 130 0.72 19.70 25.11
C ARG A 130 -0.61 20.24 24.58
N VAL A 131 -1.20 19.57 23.60
CA VAL A 131 -2.54 19.89 23.10
C VAL A 131 -3.50 19.11 24.00
N GLY A 132 -4.07 19.82 24.98
CA GLY A 132 -5.04 19.27 25.90
C GLY A 132 -6.19 18.57 25.17
N THR A 133 -6.94 17.74 25.89
CA THR A 133 -8.09 17.04 25.33
C THR A 133 -9.09 18.04 24.73
N ALA A 134 -9.94 17.59 23.79
CA ALA A 134 -10.96 18.46 23.20
C ALA A 134 -11.89 19.11 24.24
N ALA A 135 -12.04 18.48 25.41
CA ALA A 135 -12.77 19.02 26.55
C ALA A 135 -12.00 20.15 27.26
N GLU A 136 -10.69 20.02 27.43
CA GLU A 136 -9.83 21.06 28.02
C GLU A 136 -9.70 22.29 27.12
N LEU A 137 -9.68 22.08 25.80
CA LEU A 137 -9.60 23.17 24.83
C LEU A 137 -10.93 23.91 24.63
N ASN A 138 -12.05 23.38 25.12
CA ASN A 138 -13.38 23.94 24.87
C ASN A 138 -14.31 23.84 26.10
N PRO A 139 -14.00 24.56 27.20
CA PRO A 139 -14.76 24.47 28.44
C PRO A 139 -16.21 24.92 28.30
N ASP A 140 -16.47 25.91 27.42
CA ASP A 140 -17.83 26.42 27.17
C ASP A 140 -18.71 25.38 26.46
N ALA A 141 -18.14 24.65 25.49
CA ALA A 141 -18.85 23.55 24.82
C ALA A 141 -19.16 22.41 25.80
N VAL A 142 -18.25 22.11 26.73
CA VAL A 142 -18.50 21.15 27.82
C VAL A 142 -19.65 21.61 28.71
N GLY A 143 -19.69 22.88 29.09
CA GLY A 143 -20.80 23.44 29.88
C GLY A 143 -22.14 23.35 29.17
N LEU A 144 -22.19 23.64 27.86
CA LEU A 144 -23.41 23.49 27.05
C LEU A 144 -23.87 22.02 26.95
N LEU A 145 -22.93 21.08 26.81
CA LEU A 145 -23.22 19.65 26.76
C LEU A 145 -23.78 19.15 28.11
N GLU A 146 -23.20 19.57 29.22
CA GLU A 146 -23.69 19.24 30.57
C GLU A 146 -25.09 19.83 30.81
N MET A 147 -25.33 21.10 30.43
CA MET A 147 -26.66 21.73 30.50
C MET A 147 -27.70 21.03 29.62
N SER A 148 -27.27 20.38 28.53
CA SER A 148 -28.15 19.58 27.66
C SER A 148 -28.44 18.17 28.20
N GLY A 149 -27.92 17.81 29.38
CA GLY A 149 -28.09 16.51 30.02
C GLY A 149 -27.19 15.40 29.46
N ARG A 150 -26.17 15.74 28.65
CA ARG A 150 -25.20 14.77 28.14
C ARG A 150 -24.05 14.61 29.14
N ARG A 151 -23.81 13.39 29.60
CA ARG A 151 -22.67 13.06 30.48
C ARG A 151 -21.40 12.87 29.64
N MET A 152 -20.35 13.60 30.00
CA MET A 152 -19.02 13.46 29.39
C MET A 152 -18.19 12.44 30.17
N TYR A 153 -17.66 11.42 29.50
CA TYR A 153 -16.77 10.41 30.09
C TYR A 153 -15.33 10.72 29.69
N GLY A 154 -14.66 11.53 30.51
CA GLY A 154 -13.26 11.91 30.28
C GLY A 154 -12.67 12.81 31.37
N LYS A 155 -13.34 12.94 32.53
CA LYS A 155 -12.92 13.81 33.64
C LYS A 155 -12.06 13.11 34.71
N GLU A 156 -11.65 11.86 34.50
CA GLU A 156 -10.79 11.14 35.44
C GLU A 156 -9.59 10.50 34.71
N VAL A 157 -8.47 11.23 34.67
CA VAL A 157 -7.12 10.79 35.10
C VAL A 157 -6.41 12.00 35.67
#